data_AF-A0A6A0HHW8-F1
#
_entry.id   AF-A0A6A0HHW8-F1
#
_cell.length_a   1.000
_cell.length_b   1.000
_cell.length_c   1.000
_cell.angle_alpha   90.00
_cell.angle_beta   90.00
_cell.angle_gamma   90.00
#
_symmetry.space_group_name_H-M   'P 1'
#
loop_
_entity.id
_entity.type
_entity.pdbx_description
1 polymer ?
#
loop_
_entity_poly.entity_id
_entity_poly.type
_entity_poly.pdbx_seq_one_letter_code
_entity_poly.pdbx_strand_id
1 'polypeptide(L)'
;MMTEKKYQAVIAELIFETALHVGTGRDNPGTDAPVRRNNTGDLVIPGTAIAGALRTLATRLAPRIDLTAKRKCIELSYEDKQKREEDKICGCAVCHLFGEFYPNKKNTKTEDDGGRASRLWIYDAKLISAPRPFVRDGVGIDRRTGVAASAARVKFDTEVVPAGAKFELRVEMEDVNDNDLKLLAATLAEWQAGRAWLGGNTARGLGNAKLDKIRFMRNELDTGKQLLDYLKADDPKDAATEVTDWLKHKVANARENPNPGYNGKNRPFLAASFQLAFDGPFLMHDATAATVVGFDHLPLLDAVPGFNEKPRPPLMAGSGLRGVLRSHAERIARTIASFNAYNAYKEGKGEASKLFLKSCPACNPLEDDATKPLTRCDKFLETSEEFEKIKDHVEDKHLCLGCLLFGSTVRGSRLKMMDAKLEGEPQWKLLDFLAIDRFTGGGLEGAKFDAMALWRPTFNVKLFLEEPEDWELGWLALVLRDMIEQRLTFGFGAAKGFGHARAQKIEIQCGFLRDDDWGVDFGKIKPKDENVPGFYRVAKFTEADWEAQKSIVSKWVEVFRTKLKREGETLPTRKQDSYFDGNLEKLYPLTEA
;
A
#
# COMPACT_ATOMS: atom_id res chain seq x y z
N MET A 1 34.17 5.52 -34.06
CA MET A 1 33.64 6.73 -33.40
C MET A 1 33.81 6.53 -31.91
N MET A 2 34.62 7.34 -31.24
CA MET A 2 34.66 7.33 -29.76
C MET A 2 33.29 7.77 -29.28
N THR A 3 32.60 6.92 -28.52
CA THR A 3 31.37 7.27 -27.82
C THR A 3 31.68 8.43 -26.88
N GLU A 4 31.02 9.57 -27.05
CA GLU A 4 31.15 10.72 -26.15
C GLU A 4 30.82 10.27 -24.72
N LYS A 5 31.83 10.19 -23.85
CA LYS A 5 31.61 9.84 -22.43
C LYS A 5 31.04 11.04 -21.69
N LYS A 6 30.02 10.78 -20.87
CA LYS A 6 29.31 11.82 -20.10
C LYS A 6 29.11 11.30 -18.70
N TYR A 7 29.34 12.15 -17.71
CA TYR A 7 28.88 11.91 -16.35
C TYR A 7 27.49 12.49 -16.19
N GLN A 8 26.56 11.69 -15.67
CA GLN A 8 25.19 12.10 -15.42
C GLN A 8 24.74 11.59 -14.06
N ALA A 9 24.11 12.45 -13.26
CA ALA A 9 23.57 12.05 -11.96
C ALA A 9 22.27 12.79 -11.64
N VAL A 10 21.37 12.10 -10.93
CA VAL A 10 20.22 12.71 -10.26
C VAL A 10 20.50 12.76 -8.77
N ILE A 11 20.31 13.94 -8.17
CA ILE A 11 20.39 14.16 -6.74
C ILE A 11 19.07 14.75 -6.25
N ALA A 12 18.50 14.19 -5.19
CA ALA A 12 17.23 14.67 -4.63
C ALA A 12 17.14 14.45 -3.12
N GLU A 13 16.24 15.17 -2.45
CA GLU A 13 15.86 14.90 -1.07
C GLU A 13 14.64 13.95 -1.04
N LEU A 14 14.81 12.77 -0.44
CA LEU A 14 13.74 11.82 -0.17
C LEU A 14 13.13 12.11 1.21
N ILE A 15 11.88 12.57 1.25
CA ILE A 15 11.18 13.02 2.46
C ILE A 15 10.03 12.06 2.76
N PHE A 16 10.03 11.46 3.95
CA PHE A 16 9.00 10.54 4.40
C PHE A 16 7.79 11.27 5.00
N GLU A 17 6.61 11.05 4.45
CA GLU A 17 5.34 11.63 4.91
C GLU A 17 4.71 10.82 6.05
N THR A 18 5.00 9.52 6.09
CA THR A 18 4.65 8.58 7.17
C THR A 18 5.91 7.93 7.75
N ALA A 19 5.76 7.20 8.87
CA ALA A 19 6.90 6.54 9.50
C ALA A 19 7.51 5.46 8.57
N LEU A 20 8.83 5.29 8.62
CA LEU A 20 9.61 4.38 7.79
C LEU A 20 10.09 3.17 8.59
N HIS A 21 9.97 1.98 8.02
CA HIS A 21 10.66 0.79 8.50
C HIS A 21 11.47 0.15 7.36
N VAL A 22 12.79 0.06 7.53
CA VAL A 22 13.68 -0.67 6.61
C VAL A 22 14.37 -1.77 7.41
N GLY A 23 13.84 -2.99 7.32
CA GLY A 23 14.32 -4.13 8.08
C GLY A 23 15.74 -4.57 7.69
N THR A 24 16.45 -5.15 8.65
CA THR A 24 17.75 -5.82 8.45
C THR A 24 17.61 -7.25 7.94
N GLY A 25 16.39 -7.81 7.94
CA GLY A 25 16.13 -9.23 7.66
C GLY A 25 16.52 -10.17 8.80
N ARG A 26 16.78 -9.64 10.00
CA ARG A 26 17.12 -10.39 11.21
C ARG A 26 16.48 -9.75 12.45
N ASP A 27 15.94 -10.57 13.33
CA ASP A 27 15.35 -10.15 14.60
C ASP A 27 16.46 -9.77 15.60
N ASN A 28 16.13 -9.00 16.64
CA ASN A 28 17.07 -8.74 17.74
C ASN A 28 16.35 -8.84 19.11
N PRO A 29 17.09 -8.87 20.24
CA PRO A 29 16.47 -9.01 21.57
C PRO A 29 15.55 -7.86 22.01
N GLY A 30 15.55 -6.72 21.30
CA GLY A 30 14.77 -5.52 21.63
C GLY A 30 13.56 -5.25 20.71
N THR A 31 13.49 -5.87 19.53
CA THR A 31 12.37 -5.76 18.57
C THR A 31 12.44 -6.89 17.54
N ASP A 32 11.27 -7.36 17.11
CA ASP A 32 11.15 -8.35 16.04
C ASP A 32 11.66 -7.82 14.69
N ALA A 33 11.67 -6.49 14.49
CA ALA A 33 12.05 -5.88 13.22
C ALA A 33 12.83 -4.57 13.43
N PRO A 34 14.17 -4.63 13.59
CA PRO A 34 15.00 -3.44 13.76
C PRO A 34 15.24 -2.69 12.44
N VAL A 35 15.47 -1.38 12.54
CA VAL A 35 15.81 -0.52 11.40
C VAL A 35 17.29 -0.66 11.05
N ARG A 36 17.57 -0.70 9.75
CA ARG A 36 18.91 -0.80 9.20
C ARG A 36 19.77 0.44 9.48
N ARG A 37 21.01 0.18 9.91
CA ARG A 37 22.04 1.17 10.20
C ARG A 37 23.35 0.80 9.50
N ASN A 38 24.20 1.77 9.24
CA ASN A 38 25.57 1.55 8.75
C ASN A 38 26.50 1.15 9.93
N ASN A 39 27.80 1.00 9.65
CA ASN A 39 28.81 0.65 10.66
C ASN A 39 29.05 1.74 11.73
N THR A 40 28.69 3.00 11.46
CA THR A 40 28.76 4.11 12.42
C THR A 40 27.49 4.22 13.27
N GLY A 41 26.45 3.44 12.97
CA GLY A 41 25.16 3.44 13.68
C GLY A 41 24.12 4.39 13.09
N ASP A 42 24.44 5.09 11.99
CA ASP A 42 23.52 5.99 11.30
C ASP A 42 22.48 5.22 10.49
N LEU A 43 21.26 5.75 10.44
CA LEU A 43 20.17 5.21 9.63
C LEU A 43 20.53 5.29 8.15
N VAL A 44 20.29 4.20 7.41
CA VAL A 44 20.59 4.14 5.98
C VAL A 44 19.50 3.38 5.24
N ILE A 45 19.13 3.87 4.05
CA ILE A 45 18.25 3.12 3.14
C ILE A 45 19.15 2.49 2.07
N PRO A 46 19.17 1.15 1.95
CA PRO A 46 19.97 0.48 0.92
C PRO A 46 19.58 0.93 -0.48
N GLY A 47 20.57 1.18 -1.33
CA GLY A 47 20.36 1.51 -2.74
C GLY A 47 19.59 0.41 -3.47
N THR A 48 19.72 -0.85 -3.06
CA THR A 48 18.94 -1.98 -3.58
C THR A 48 17.44 -1.88 -3.28
N ALA A 49 17.06 -1.34 -2.12
CA ALA A 49 15.66 -1.13 -1.76
C ALA A 49 15.03 -0.01 -2.62
N ILE A 50 15.80 1.06 -2.86
CA ILE A 50 15.42 2.16 -3.75
C ILE A 50 15.33 1.67 -5.19
N ALA A 51 16.32 0.91 -5.66
CA ALA A 51 16.34 0.31 -6.99
C ALA A 51 15.12 -0.58 -7.25
N GLY A 52 14.76 -1.44 -6.30
CA GLY A 52 13.58 -2.29 -6.39
C GLY A 52 12.28 -1.50 -6.52
N ALA A 53 12.12 -0.46 -5.70
CA ALA A 53 10.93 0.40 -5.73
C ALA A 53 10.82 1.23 -7.01
N LEU A 54 11.92 1.85 -7.46
CA LEU A 54 11.98 2.57 -8.73
C LEU A 54 11.70 1.64 -9.92
N ARG A 55 12.34 0.46 -9.95
CA ARG A 55 12.15 -0.54 -11.00
C ARG A 55 10.70 -1.02 -11.08
N THR A 56 10.05 -1.24 -9.95
CA THR A 56 8.63 -1.65 -9.88
C THR A 56 7.71 -0.59 -10.49
N LEU A 57 7.93 0.68 -10.16
CA LEU A 57 7.16 1.79 -10.71
C LEU A 57 7.46 1.97 -12.22
N ALA A 58 8.73 1.95 -12.61
CA ALA A 58 9.14 2.03 -14.01
C ALA A 58 8.52 0.89 -14.84
N THR A 59 8.41 -0.32 -14.27
CA THR A 59 7.80 -1.49 -14.94
C THR A 59 6.33 -1.26 -15.29
N ARG A 60 5.61 -0.46 -14.49
CA ARG A 60 4.21 -0.10 -14.72
C ARG A 60 4.04 1.08 -15.66
N LEU A 61 4.99 2.02 -15.64
CA LEU A 61 4.98 3.19 -16.51
C LEU A 61 5.43 2.86 -17.93
N ALA A 62 6.42 1.99 -18.10
CA ALA A 62 7.03 1.70 -19.40
C ALA A 62 6.02 1.26 -20.49
N PRO A 63 5.01 0.42 -20.23
CA PRO A 63 4.00 0.07 -21.23
C PRO A 63 3.17 1.26 -21.75
N ARG A 64 3.13 2.37 -20.99
CA ARG A 64 2.31 3.56 -21.27
C ARG A 64 3.06 4.62 -22.08
N ILE A 65 4.40 4.57 -22.09
CA ILE A 65 5.28 5.52 -22.78
C ILE A 65 5.76 4.87 -24.09
N ASP A 66 5.79 5.61 -25.20
CA ASP A 66 6.42 5.12 -26.43
C ASP A 66 7.95 5.14 -26.30
N LEU A 67 8.52 4.00 -25.88
CA LEU A 67 9.95 3.82 -25.64
C LEU A 67 10.65 3.06 -26.78
N THR A 68 10.04 2.93 -27.97
CA THR A 68 10.51 2.16 -29.15
C THR A 68 10.66 0.63 -28.94
N ALA A 69 10.97 0.16 -27.74
CA ALA A 69 10.99 -1.25 -27.36
C ALA A 69 9.55 -1.76 -27.10
N LYS A 70 8.97 -2.46 -28.09
CA LYS A 70 7.57 -2.96 -28.03
C LYS A 70 7.34 -4.15 -27.08
N ARG A 71 8.36 -4.59 -26.32
CA ARG A 71 8.26 -5.77 -25.45
C ARG A 71 7.90 -5.38 -24.03
N LYS A 72 6.83 -5.97 -23.49
CA LYS A 72 6.52 -5.92 -22.06
C LYS A 72 7.64 -6.61 -21.27
N CYS A 73 7.84 -6.18 -20.03
CA CYS A 73 8.77 -6.87 -19.13
C CYS A 73 8.29 -8.31 -18.91
N ILE A 74 9.19 -9.29 -19.05
CA ILE A 74 8.89 -10.72 -18.89
C ILE A 74 8.30 -11.04 -17.51
N GLU A 75 8.69 -10.25 -16.49
CA GLU A 75 8.16 -10.42 -15.14
C GLU A 75 6.66 -10.09 -15.00
N LEU A 76 6.05 -9.45 -16.00
CA LEU A 76 4.61 -9.14 -16.03
C LEU A 76 3.75 -10.26 -16.62
N SER A 77 4.33 -11.27 -17.27
CA SER A 77 3.58 -12.30 -18.02
C SER A 77 4.02 -13.72 -17.62
N TYR A 78 3.13 -14.48 -16.99
CA TYR A 78 3.43 -15.83 -16.52
C TYR A 78 3.62 -16.84 -17.66
N GLU A 79 2.86 -16.71 -18.75
CA GLU A 79 3.05 -17.55 -19.94
C GLU A 79 4.45 -17.37 -20.56
N ASP A 80 4.94 -16.12 -20.57
CA ASP A 80 6.31 -15.82 -21.00
C ASP A 80 7.35 -16.33 -20.00
N LYS A 81 6.99 -16.46 -18.71
CA LYS A 81 7.83 -17.08 -17.68
C LYS A 81 7.98 -18.60 -17.83
N GLN A 82 6.93 -19.29 -18.28
CA GLN A 82 6.94 -20.74 -18.49
C GLN A 82 7.51 -21.15 -19.85
N LYS A 83 7.23 -20.37 -20.91
CA LYS A 83 7.80 -20.56 -22.26
C LYS A 83 9.23 -20.03 -22.38
N ARG A 84 9.91 -19.80 -21.25
CA ARG A 84 11.30 -19.35 -21.24
C ARG A 84 12.17 -20.41 -21.90
N GLU A 85 12.64 -20.10 -23.11
CA GLU A 85 13.89 -20.67 -23.60
C GLU A 85 14.99 -20.17 -22.66
N GLU A 86 15.77 -21.09 -22.07
CA GLU A 86 16.80 -20.80 -21.04
C GLU A 86 17.83 -19.74 -21.47
N ASP A 87 17.89 -19.40 -22.77
CA ASP A 87 18.86 -18.51 -23.39
C ASP A 87 18.32 -17.11 -23.74
N LYS A 88 17.05 -16.76 -23.46
CA LYS A 88 16.46 -15.49 -23.96
C LYS A 88 16.38 -14.38 -22.91
N ILE A 89 17.09 -13.28 -23.15
CA ILE A 89 17.03 -12.06 -22.32
C ILE A 89 15.69 -11.32 -22.48
N CYS A 90 15.30 -10.52 -21.49
CA CYS A 90 14.04 -9.77 -21.56
C CYS A 90 14.11 -8.66 -22.64
N GLY A 91 15.18 -7.85 -22.63
CA GLY A 91 15.41 -6.79 -23.60
C GLY A 91 14.35 -5.68 -23.60
N CYS A 92 13.57 -5.52 -22.53
CA CYS A 92 12.60 -4.43 -22.41
C CYS A 92 13.27 -3.13 -21.95
N ALA A 93 12.62 -1.98 -22.17
CA ALA A 93 13.16 -0.67 -21.78
C ALA A 93 13.51 -0.57 -20.28
N VAL A 94 12.77 -1.28 -19.43
CA VAL A 94 13.04 -1.30 -17.98
C VAL A 94 14.31 -2.10 -17.67
N CYS A 95 14.49 -3.27 -18.29
CA CYS A 95 15.71 -4.06 -18.13
C CYS A 95 16.92 -3.37 -18.76
N HIS A 96 16.72 -2.61 -19.84
CA HIS A 96 17.76 -1.79 -20.44
C HIS A 96 18.30 -0.73 -19.47
N LEU A 97 17.42 -0.13 -18.65
CA LEU A 97 17.77 0.89 -17.67
C LEU A 97 18.30 0.29 -16.35
N PHE A 98 17.57 -0.68 -15.78
CA PHE A 98 17.84 -1.23 -14.44
C PHE A 98 18.67 -2.53 -14.46
N GLY A 99 19.08 -3.02 -15.63
CA GLY A 99 19.79 -4.28 -15.83
C GLY A 99 18.85 -5.48 -16.00
N GLU A 100 19.35 -6.55 -16.62
CA GLU A 100 18.59 -7.79 -16.85
C GLU A 100 18.38 -8.59 -15.57
N PHE A 101 17.19 -9.21 -15.40
CA PHE A 101 16.90 -10.09 -14.26
C PHE A 101 17.70 -11.40 -14.33
N TYR A 102 17.86 -11.92 -15.55
CA TYR A 102 18.51 -13.19 -15.85
C TYR A 102 19.53 -12.95 -16.96
N PRO A 103 20.74 -12.47 -16.64
CA PRO A 103 21.78 -12.34 -17.64
C PRO A 103 22.11 -13.74 -18.20
N ASN A 104 22.08 -13.88 -19.53
CA ASN A 104 22.35 -15.15 -20.20
C ASN A 104 23.72 -15.72 -19.77
N LYS A 105 23.81 -17.03 -19.48
CA LYS A 105 25.06 -17.70 -19.08
C LYS A 105 26.01 -17.93 -20.27
N LYS A 106 25.51 -17.89 -21.50
CA LYS A 106 26.34 -18.03 -22.69
C LYS A 106 27.07 -16.71 -22.94
N ASN A 107 28.41 -16.75 -22.89
CA ASN A 107 29.31 -15.67 -23.30
C ASN A 107 29.15 -15.41 -24.81
N THR A 108 28.05 -14.79 -25.21
CA THR A 108 27.88 -14.25 -26.56
C THR A 108 28.67 -12.94 -26.62
N LYS A 109 29.56 -12.81 -27.61
CA LYS A 109 30.44 -11.63 -27.80
C LYS A 109 29.68 -10.40 -28.33
N THR A 110 28.36 -10.50 -28.53
CA THR A 110 27.49 -9.47 -29.08
C THR A 110 26.63 -8.87 -27.96
N GLU A 111 26.68 -7.55 -27.80
CA GLU A 111 25.90 -6.78 -26.79
C GLU A 111 24.38 -6.95 -26.92
N ASP A 112 23.89 -7.44 -28.06
CA ASP A 112 22.47 -7.70 -28.33
C ASP A 112 22.00 -9.10 -27.86
N ASP A 113 22.91 -10.04 -27.59
CA ASP A 113 22.59 -11.41 -27.16
C ASP A 113 23.06 -11.75 -25.74
N GLY A 114 23.94 -10.93 -25.15
CA GLY A 114 24.43 -11.06 -23.77
C GLY A 114 23.60 -10.24 -22.78
N GLY A 115 23.39 -10.75 -21.57
CA GLY A 115 22.70 -10.00 -20.51
C GLY A 115 23.40 -8.69 -20.17
N ARG A 116 22.64 -7.59 -20.00
CA ARG A 116 23.19 -6.25 -19.73
C ARG A 116 23.19 -5.91 -18.24
N ALA A 117 24.27 -5.27 -17.80
CA ALA A 117 24.33 -4.65 -16.48
C ALA A 117 23.39 -3.44 -16.38
N SER A 118 23.10 -3.00 -15.15
CA SER A 118 22.32 -1.79 -14.91
C SER A 118 23.07 -0.57 -15.45
N ARG A 119 22.35 0.33 -16.13
CA ARG A 119 22.84 1.67 -16.48
C ARG A 119 22.71 2.65 -15.33
N LEU A 120 22.00 2.26 -14.27
CA LEU A 120 21.82 3.03 -13.06
C LEU A 120 22.69 2.49 -11.94
N TRP A 121 23.41 3.40 -11.29
CA TRP A 121 24.12 3.19 -10.04
C TRP A 121 23.35 3.93 -8.94
N ILE A 122 22.57 3.18 -8.16
CA ILE A 122 21.72 3.72 -7.10
C ILE A 122 22.45 3.53 -5.77
N TYR A 123 22.89 4.63 -5.17
CA TYR A 123 23.65 4.62 -3.94
C TYR A 123 22.74 4.43 -2.73
N ASP A 124 23.33 3.93 -1.64
CA ASP A 124 22.69 3.95 -0.33
C ASP A 124 22.33 5.38 0.06
N ALA A 125 21.05 5.61 0.41
CA ALA A 125 20.60 6.94 0.76
C ALA A 125 21.06 7.28 2.17
N LYS A 126 21.86 8.34 2.27
CA LYS A 126 22.43 8.83 3.52
C LYS A 126 21.41 9.68 4.27
N LEU A 127 21.38 9.55 5.59
CA LEU A 127 20.52 10.35 6.44
C LEU A 127 20.92 11.83 6.38
N ILE A 128 19.97 12.70 6.07
CA ILE A 128 20.12 14.16 6.19
C ILE A 128 19.63 14.59 7.58
N SER A 129 18.44 14.13 7.96
CA SER A 129 17.84 14.42 9.27
C SER A 129 16.70 13.43 9.53
N ALA A 130 16.60 12.88 10.74
CA ALA A 130 15.43 12.13 11.14
C ALA A 130 15.06 12.39 12.60
N PRO A 131 13.77 12.29 12.93
CA PRO A 131 13.36 12.17 14.33
C PRO A 131 13.86 10.85 14.92
N ARG A 132 13.93 10.76 16.24
CA ARG A 132 14.43 9.56 16.93
C ARG A 132 13.54 8.34 16.62
N PRO A 133 14.11 7.18 16.24
CA PRO A 133 13.36 5.94 16.06
C PRO A 133 12.68 5.47 17.36
N PHE A 134 11.57 4.74 17.21
CA PHE A 134 10.86 4.12 18.33
C PHE A 134 10.22 2.79 17.92
N VAL A 135 9.85 1.98 18.90
CA VAL A 135 9.15 0.71 18.69
C VAL A 135 7.64 0.96 18.66
N ARG A 136 6.97 0.39 17.66
CA ARG A 136 5.54 0.50 17.46
C ARG A 136 4.89 -0.87 17.41
N ASP A 137 3.87 -1.04 18.22
CA ASP A 137 3.15 -2.30 18.35
C ASP A 137 2.00 -2.40 17.33
N GLY A 138 1.72 -3.62 16.87
CA GLY A 138 0.57 -3.95 16.03
C GLY A 138 -0.27 -5.07 16.62
N VAL A 139 -1.59 -5.00 16.42
CA VAL A 139 -2.54 -6.08 16.78
C VAL A 139 -3.49 -6.41 15.63
N GLY A 140 -3.87 -7.67 15.49
CA GLY A 140 -4.91 -8.11 14.55
C GLY A 140 -6.31 -8.01 15.16
N ILE A 141 -7.34 -7.98 14.31
CA ILE A 141 -8.75 -7.89 14.72
C ILE A 141 -9.46 -9.21 14.41
N ASP A 142 -10.03 -9.84 15.43
CA ASP A 142 -10.85 -11.04 15.31
C ASP A 142 -12.17 -10.73 14.57
N ARG A 143 -12.47 -11.49 13.51
CA ARG A 143 -13.59 -11.20 12.61
C ARG A 143 -14.96 -11.58 13.16
N ARG A 144 -15.02 -12.40 14.21
CA ARG A 144 -16.27 -12.83 14.85
C ARG A 144 -16.66 -11.87 15.97
N THR A 145 -15.68 -11.44 16.76
CA THR A 145 -15.90 -10.64 17.96
C THR A 145 -15.63 -9.16 17.76
N GLY A 146 -14.84 -8.78 16.76
CA GLY A 146 -14.38 -7.40 16.54
C GLY A 146 -13.32 -6.93 17.54
N VAL A 147 -12.81 -7.82 18.40
CA VAL A 147 -11.82 -7.51 19.44
C VAL A 147 -10.39 -7.73 18.90
N ALA A 148 -9.40 -7.10 19.53
CA ALA A 148 -7.99 -7.41 19.28
C ALA A 148 -7.71 -8.90 19.53
N ALA A 149 -7.09 -9.57 18.58
CA ALA A 149 -6.76 -10.98 18.68
C ALA A 149 -5.70 -11.22 19.77
N SER A 150 -6.00 -12.11 20.71
CA SER A 150 -5.15 -12.41 21.87
C SER A 150 -3.98 -13.37 21.57
N ALA A 151 -3.96 -13.99 20.39
CA ALA A 151 -2.90 -14.90 20.01
C ALA A 151 -1.55 -14.16 19.88
N ALA A 152 -0.53 -14.63 20.61
CA ALA A 152 0.82 -14.05 20.64
C ALA A 152 1.45 -13.88 19.23
N ARG A 153 1.04 -14.69 18.26
CA ARG A 153 1.46 -14.62 16.84
C ARG A 153 0.89 -13.44 16.05
N VAL A 154 0.05 -12.60 16.67
CA VAL A 154 -0.64 -11.47 16.04
C VAL A 154 -0.22 -10.13 16.66
N LYS A 155 0.68 -10.18 17.65
CA LYS A 155 1.43 -9.03 18.15
C LYS A 155 2.77 -9.00 17.44
N PHE A 156 3.14 -7.85 16.91
CA PHE A 156 4.44 -7.64 16.26
C PHE A 156 4.90 -6.23 16.59
N ASP A 157 6.14 -6.12 17.02
CA ASP A 157 6.72 -4.86 17.46
C ASP A 157 7.78 -4.44 16.44
N THR A 158 7.53 -3.33 15.75
CA THR A 158 8.38 -2.86 14.65
C THR A 158 9.09 -1.57 15.05
N GLU A 159 10.42 -1.54 14.94
CA GLU A 159 11.16 -0.28 15.06
C GLU A 159 10.88 0.59 13.81
N VAL A 160 10.44 1.81 14.03
CA VAL A 160 10.11 2.77 12.97
C VAL A 160 10.85 4.09 13.17
N VAL A 161 11.25 4.70 12.05
CA VAL A 161 11.72 6.09 11.98
C VAL A 161 10.49 6.98 11.74
N PRO A 162 10.19 7.97 12.60
CA PRO A 162 8.98 8.77 12.47
C PRO A 162 8.89 9.58 11.15
N ALA A 163 7.68 10.07 10.87
CA ALA A 163 7.45 10.95 9.72
C ALA A 163 8.33 12.21 9.76
N GLY A 164 8.73 12.70 8.58
CA GLY A 164 9.64 13.84 8.43
C GLY A 164 11.12 13.46 8.32
N ALA A 165 11.46 12.16 8.34
CA ALA A 165 12.81 11.70 8.01
C ALA A 165 13.19 12.08 6.57
N LYS A 166 14.43 12.52 6.39
CA LYS A 166 15.00 13.00 5.13
C LYS A 166 16.28 12.25 4.82
N PHE A 167 16.38 11.76 3.58
CA PHE A 167 17.55 11.07 3.06
C PHE A 167 17.98 11.66 1.72
N GLU A 168 19.28 11.65 1.42
CA GLU A 168 19.80 12.04 0.10
C GLU A 168 19.66 10.87 -0.87
N LEU A 169 18.91 11.06 -1.96
CA LEU A 169 18.88 10.15 -3.09
C LEU A 169 19.98 10.54 -4.09
N ARG A 170 20.88 9.61 -4.42
CA ARG A 170 21.86 9.75 -5.49
C ARG A 170 21.73 8.59 -6.48
N VAL A 171 21.47 8.92 -7.74
CA VAL A 171 21.41 7.97 -8.86
C VAL A 171 22.35 8.43 -9.94
N GLU A 172 23.41 7.68 -10.20
CA GLU A 172 24.32 7.93 -11.33
C GLU A 172 23.93 7.08 -12.52
N MET A 173 24.23 7.58 -13.71
CA MET A 173 23.84 6.98 -14.98
C MET A 173 25.06 6.84 -15.88
N GLU A 174 25.15 5.70 -16.55
CA GLU A 174 26.17 5.41 -17.55
C GLU A 174 25.52 4.91 -18.85
N ASP A 175 25.95 5.48 -19.99
CA ASP A 175 25.51 5.09 -21.33
C ASP A 175 23.98 5.09 -21.54
N VAL A 176 23.24 5.96 -20.85
CA VAL A 176 21.78 6.06 -20.98
C VAL A 176 21.37 6.78 -22.26
N ASN A 177 20.32 6.29 -22.91
CA ASN A 177 19.72 6.95 -24.09
C ASN A 177 18.53 7.87 -23.71
N ASP A 178 17.94 8.52 -24.71
CA ASP A 178 16.82 9.44 -24.47
C ASP A 178 15.56 8.75 -23.90
N ASN A 179 15.29 7.49 -24.30
CA ASN A 179 14.17 6.70 -23.79
C ASN A 179 14.39 6.28 -22.34
N ASP A 180 15.63 5.92 -21.97
CA ASP A 180 16.03 5.64 -20.60
C ASP A 180 15.77 6.87 -19.70
N LEU A 181 16.19 8.06 -20.16
CA LEU A 181 15.97 9.31 -19.44
C LEU A 181 14.48 9.67 -19.33
N LYS A 182 13.65 9.39 -20.34
CA LYS A 182 12.18 9.57 -20.26
C LYS A 182 11.57 8.66 -19.21
N LEU A 183 11.94 7.38 -19.20
CA LEU A 183 11.41 6.41 -18.24
C LEU A 183 11.83 6.77 -16.81
N LEU A 184 13.10 7.16 -16.61
CA LEU A 184 13.59 7.60 -15.32
C LEU A 184 12.88 8.89 -14.86
N ALA A 185 12.77 9.89 -15.73
CA ALA A 185 12.08 11.15 -15.41
C ALA A 185 10.61 10.91 -15.04
N ALA A 186 9.88 10.08 -15.80
CA ALA A 186 8.50 9.71 -15.47
C ALA A 186 8.40 9.04 -14.08
N THR A 187 9.33 8.13 -13.77
CA THR A 187 9.39 7.42 -12.48
C THR A 187 9.66 8.39 -11.32
N LEU A 188 10.64 9.28 -11.48
CA LEU A 188 11.01 10.29 -10.48
C LEU A 188 9.90 11.34 -10.29
N ALA A 189 9.18 11.71 -11.35
CA ALA A 189 8.07 12.65 -11.26
C ALA A 189 6.91 12.09 -10.42
N GLU A 190 6.60 10.80 -10.55
CA GLU A 190 5.61 10.15 -9.68
C GLU A 190 6.05 10.14 -8.21
N TRP A 191 7.34 9.95 -7.92
CA TRP A 191 7.87 10.09 -6.57
C TRP A 191 7.83 11.55 -6.09
N GLN A 192 8.11 12.53 -6.95
CA GLN A 192 7.94 13.96 -6.64
C GLN A 192 6.49 14.28 -6.23
N ALA A 193 5.53 13.59 -6.84
CA ALA A 193 4.11 13.73 -6.57
C ALA A 193 3.63 12.99 -5.29
N GLY A 194 4.54 12.47 -4.48
CA GLY A 194 4.22 11.76 -3.23
C GLY A 194 3.69 10.34 -3.41
N ARG A 195 3.94 9.73 -4.58
CA ARG A 195 3.57 8.34 -4.89
C ARG A 195 4.79 7.41 -4.79
N ALA A 196 5.67 7.67 -3.83
CA ALA A 196 6.75 6.76 -3.45
C ALA A 196 6.35 5.94 -2.22
N TRP A 197 6.66 4.64 -2.25
CA TRP A 197 6.54 3.74 -1.10
C TRP A 197 7.82 2.92 -0.98
N LEU A 198 8.47 3.01 0.18
CA LEU A 198 9.75 2.37 0.46
C LEU A 198 9.71 1.65 1.82
N GLY A 199 10.41 0.52 1.90
CA GLY A 199 10.52 -0.27 3.13
C GLY A 199 9.41 -1.31 3.33
N GLY A 200 9.31 -1.80 4.56
CA GLY A 200 8.31 -2.78 4.98
C GLY A 200 6.98 -2.13 5.35
N ASN A 201 5.90 -2.93 5.36
CA ASN A 201 4.56 -2.50 5.79
C ASN A 201 3.99 -1.27 5.05
N THR A 202 4.38 -1.07 3.78
CA THR A 202 3.95 0.08 2.96
C THR A 202 2.44 0.17 2.73
N ALA A 203 1.76 -0.97 2.71
CA ALA A 203 0.31 -1.01 2.62
C ALA A 203 -0.41 -0.78 3.97
N ARG A 204 0.33 -0.77 5.08
CA ARG A 204 -0.18 -0.73 6.47
C ARG A 204 0.20 0.56 7.21
N GLY A 205 0.46 1.64 6.50
CA GLY A 205 0.70 2.97 7.09
C GLY A 205 2.09 3.52 6.82
N LEU A 206 3.08 2.66 6.59
CA LEU A 206 4.49 3.05 6.61
C LEU A 206 5.03 3.42 5.22
N GLY A 207 6.19 4.07 5.21
CA GLY A 207 7.08 4.15 4.06
C GLY A 207 6.62 5.06 2.93
N ASN A 208 5.53 5.83 3.08
CA ASN A 208 5.11 6.78 2.06
C ASN A 208 6.07 7.99 2.07
N ALA A 209 6.59 8.33 0.90
CA ALA A 209 7.57 9.38 0.74
C ALA A 209 7.32 10.20 -0.53
N LYS A 210 8.04 11.31 -0.63
CA LYS A 210 8.13 12.14 -1.83
C LYS A 210 9.57 12.55 -2.11
N LEU A 211 9.84 12.91 -3.36
CA LEU A 211 11.08 13.60 -3.72
C LEU A 211 10.90 15.11 -3.74
N ASP A 212 11.89 15.82 -3.22
CA ASP A 212 12.03 17.26 -3.28
C ASP A 212 13.42 17.64 -3.81
N LYS A 213 13.59 18.87 -4.29
CA LYS A 213 14.86 19.42 -4.80
C LYS A 213 15.60 18.50 -5.78
N ILE A 214 14.90 18.00 -6.78
CA ILE A 214 15.46 17.10 -7.80
C ILE A 214 16.37 17.89 -8.73
N ARG A 215 17.66 17.56 -8.74
CA ARG A 215 18.70 18.17 -9.58
C ARG A 215 19.27 17.13 -10.53
N PHE A 216 19.43 17.50 -11.80
CA PHE A 216 20.09 16.67 -12.80
C PHE A 216 21.46 17.27 -13.12
N MET A 217 22.52 16.59 -12.71
CA MET A 217 23.92 16.99 -12.88
C MET A 217 24.47 16.34 -14.14
N ARG A 218 25.20 17.12 -14.96
CA ARG A 218 25.80 16.66 -16.21
C ARG A 218 27.20 17.26 -16.39
N ASN A 219 28.15 16.42 -16.81
CA ASN A 219 29.47 16.84 -17.28
C ASN A 219 29.81 16.09 -18.59
N GLU A 220 30.18 16.83 -19.64
CA GLU A 220 30.73 16.24 -20.86
C GLU A 220 32.21 15.91 -20.60
N LEU A 221 32.62 14.66 -20.80
CA LEU A 221 34.00 14.21 -20.56
C LEU A 221 34.77 14.10 -21.89
N ASP A 222 34.46 14.98 -22.83
CA ASP A 222 34.99 15.01 -24.19
C ASP A 222 36.33 15.77 -24.29
N THR A 223 36.59 16.72 -23.38
CA THR A 223 37.88 17.40 -23.29
C THR A 223 38.76 16.92 -22.13
N GLY A 224 40.08 16.94 -22.34
CA GLY A 224 41.05 16.57 -21.30
C GLY A 224 40.95 17.45 -20.03
N LYS A 225 40.48 18.69 -20.15
CA LYS A 225 40.24 19.57 -19.00
C LYS A 225 39.07 19.08 -18.16
N GLN A 226 37.91 18.83 -18.78
CA GLN A 226 36.72 18.34 -18.06
C GLN A 226 36.96 16.98 -17.41
N LEU A 227 37.68 16.09 -18.10
CA LEU A 227 38.07 14.80 -17.53
C LEU A 227 39.01 14.97 -16.34
N LEU A 228 39.99 15.87 -16.40
CA LEU A 228 40.90 16.12 -15.29
C LEU A 228 40.19 16.77 -14.09
N ASP A 229 39.28 17.71 -14.34
CA ASP A 229 38.47 18.34 -13.29
C ASP A 229 37.56 17.30 -12.61
N TYR A 230 36.97 16.39 -13.39
CA TYR A 230 36.21 15.25 -12.89
C TYR A 230 37.05 14.31 -12.01
N LEU A 231 38.25 13.93 -12.45
CA LEU A 231 39.13 13.02 -11.70
C LEU A 231 39.74 13.64 -10.44
N LYS A 232 39.84 14.97 -10.39
CA LYS A 232 40.38 15.71 -9.23
C LYS A 232 39.33 16.04 -8.18
N ALA A 233 38.04 15.98 -8.52
CA ALA A 233 36.97 16.28 -7.59
C ALA A 233 36.85 15.19 -6.51
N ASP A 234 36.61 15.59 -5.27
CA ASP A 234 36.37 14.66 -4.15
C ASP A 234 35.08 13.86 -4.38
N ASP A 235 34.07 14.50 -4.98
CA ASP A 235 32.84 13.86 -5.45
C ASP A 235 32.61 14.23 -6.94
N PRO A 236 32.45 13.25 -7.84
CA PRO A 236 32.15 13.48 -9.26
C PRO A 236 31.06 14.51 -9.58
N LYS A 237 30.08 14.67 -8.69
CA LYS A 237 29.00 15.64 -8.82
C LYS A 237 29.46 17.10 -8.73
N ASP A 238 30.58 17.36 -8.04
CA ASP A 238 31.07 18.72 -7.78
C ASP A 238 31.74 19.32 -9.02
N ALA A 239 32.21 18.46 -9.95
CA ALA A 239 32.71 18.84 -11.26
C ALA A 239 31.60 18.93 -12.33
N ALA A 240 30.34 18.69 -11.97
CA ALA A 240 29.21 18.67 -12.91
C ALA A 240 28.35 19.94 -12.84
N THR A 241 27.65 20.23 -13.94
CA THR A 241 26.74 21.37 -14.05
C THR A 241 25.29 20.91 -13.96
N GLU A 242 24.44 21.69 -13.29
CA GLU A 242 23.01 21.38 -13.20
C GLU A 242 22.30 21.74 -14.51
N VAL A 243 21.50 20.81 -15.05
CA VAL A 243 20.62 21.05 -16.19
C VAL A 243 19.26 21.50 -15.68
N THR A 244 18.95 22.78 -15.88
CA THR A 244 17.69 23.40 -15.47
C THR A 244 16.48 22.74 -16.15
N ASP A 245 15.39 22.57 -15.40
CA ASP A 245 14.11 22.06 -15.88
C ASP A 245 14.15 20.67 -16.55
N TRP A 246 15.22 19.89 -16.37
CA TRP A 246 15.37 18.56 -16.99
C TRP A 246 14.16 17.66 -16.77
N LEU A 247 13.70 17.55 -15.51
CA LEU A 247 12.57 16.69 -15.15
C LEU A 247 11.29 17.13 -15.87
N LYS A 248 11.00 18.43 -15.87
CA LYS A 248 9.81 19.02 -16.51
C LYS A 248 9.81 18.75 -18.02
N HIS A 249 10.93 18.98 -18.69
CA HIS A 249 11.07 18.74 -20.12
C HIS A 249 10.94 17.26 -20.50
N LYS A 250 11.60 16.35 -19.75
CA LYS A 250 11.52 14.91 -20.03
C LYS A 250 10.14 14.32 -19.75
N VAL A 251 9.46 14.78 -18.70
CA VAL A 251 8.07 14.39 -18.41
C VAL A 251 7.12 14.86 -19.50
N ALA A 252 7.23 16.13 -19.95
CA ALA A 252 6.41 16.65 -21.04
C ALA A 252 6.58 15.81 -22.32
N ASN A 253 7.82 15.52 -22.71
CA ASN A 253 8.09 14.71 -23.89
C ASN A 253 7.57 13.26 -23.77
N ALA A 254 7.65 12.68 -22.56
CA ALA A 254 7.10 11.34 -22.30
C ALA A 254 5.55 11.31 -22.34
N ARG A 255 4.88 12.44 -22.05
CA ARG A 255 3.41 12.57 -22.16
C ARG A 255 2.94 12.74 -23.60
N GLU A 256 3.70 13.44 -24.44
CA GLU A 256 3.33 13.73 -25.84
C GLU A 256 3.27 12.47 -26.71
N ASN A 257 4.01 11.42 -26.35
CA ASN A 257 4.10 10.18 -27.13
C ASN A 257 3.65 8.95 -26.31
N PRO A 258 2.34 8.82 -25.99
CA PRO A 258 1.85 7.65 -25.27
C PRO A 258 1.78 6.43 -26.22
N ASN A 259 2.23 5.26 -25.77
CA ASN A 259 2.35 4.06 -26.61
C ASN A 259 1.00 3.66 -27.27
N PRO A 260 0.82 3.77 -28.60
CA PRO A 260 -0.46 3.56 -29.27
C PRO A 260 -1.01 2.13 -29.11
N GLY A 261 -0.14 1.13 -28.86
CA GLY A 261 -0.55 -0.25 -28.59
C GLY A 261 -1.09 -0.52 -27.18
N TYR A 262 -1.08 0.49 -26.30
CA TYR A 262 -1.66 0.39 -24.97
C TYR A 262 -3.19 0.50 -25.05
N ASN A 263 -3.90 -0.56 -24.66
CA ASN A 263 -5.35 -0.71 -24.86
C ASN A 263 -6.22 -0.12 -23.72
N GLY A 264 -5.68 0.79 -22.91
CA GLY A 264 -6.44 1.53 -21.88
C GLY A 264 -7.02 0.68 -20.73
N LYS A 265 -6.81 -0.64 -20.72
CA LYS A 265 -7.44 -1.53 -19.72
C LYS A 265 -6.88 -1.35 -18.30
N ASN A 266 -5.67 -0.82 -18.14
CA ASN A 266 -5.10 -0.57 -16.82
C ASN A 266 -5.18 0.93 -16.49
N ARG A 267 -6.11 1.29 -15.60
CA ARG A 267 -6.21 2.65 -15.05
C ARG A 267 -4.89 3.07 -14.40
N PRO A 268 -4.52 4.36 -14.36
CA PRO A 268 -3.30 4.79 -13.69
C PRO A 268 -3.31 4.52 -12.17
N PHE A 269 -4.08 5.31 -11.42
CA PHE A 269 -4.21 5.18 -9.98
C PHE A 269 -5.48 5.88 -9.51
N LEU A 270 -5.93 5.50 -8.31
CA LEU A 270 -6.89 6.25 -7.51
C LEU A 270 -6.29 6.57 -6.15
N ALA A 271 -6.40 7.82 -5.72
CA ALA A 271 -6.13 8.24 -4.36
C ALA A 271 -7.40 8.82 -3.76
N ALA A 272 -7.76 8.46 -2.53
CA ALA A 272 -8.84 9.13 -1.82
C ALA A 272 -8.30 9.72 -0.51
N SER A 273 -8.67 10.97 -0.25
CA SER A 273 -8.32 11.68 0.98
C SER A 273 -9.61 12.19 1.62
N PHE A 274 -9.74 12.05 2.94
CA PHE A 274 -10.92 12.50 3.66
C PHE A 274 -10.60 12.74 5.13
N GLN A 275 -11.46 13.53 5.79
CA GLN A 275 -11.43 13.70 7.24
C GLN A 275 -12.26 12.61 7.90
N LEU A 276 -11.68 11.93 8.88
CA LEU A 276 -12.38 11.00 9.75
C LEU A 276 -12.64 11.69 11.09
N ALA A 277 -13.85 12.20 11.28
CA ALA A 277 -14.25 12.98 12.44
C ALA A 277 -14.99 12.10 13.45
N PHE A 278 -14.53 12.13 14.71
CA PHE A 278 -15.09 11.32 15.79
C PHE A 278 -16.10 12.11 16.64
N ASP A 279 -17.21 11.46 17.03
CA ASP A 279 -18.28 12.12 17.81
C ASP A 279 -18.00 12.13 19.33
N GLY A 280 -17.06 11.29 19.77
CA GLY A 280 -16.79 11.04 21.17
C GLY A 280 -15.33 10.66 21.44
N PRO A 281 -15.06 9.86 22.48
CA PRO A 281 -13.71 9.48 22.82
C PRO A 281 -13.14 8.50 21.79
N PHE A 282 -11.89 8.70 21.41
CA PHE A 282 -11.12 7.82 20.56
C PHE A 282 -9.81 7.44 21.25
N LEU A 283 -9.45 6.16 21.12
CA LEU A 283 -8.24 5.61 21.69
C LEU A 283 -7.70 4.54 20.75
N MET A 284 -6.44 4.69 20.36
CA MET A 284 -5.64 3.64 19.75
C MET A 284 -4.43 3.44 20.64
N HIS A 285 -4.37 2.31 21.33
CA HIS A 285 -3.41 2.10 22.41
C HIS A 285 -1.96 2.06 21.92
N ASP A 286 -1.08 2.77 22.63
CA ASP A 286 0.37 2.70 22.53
C ASP A 286 0.93 2.29 23.89
N ALA A 287 1.42 1.05 23.97
CA ALA A 287 1.88 0.47 25.23
C ALA A 287 3.16 1.13 25.73
N THR A 288 4.04 1.54 24.81
CA THR A 288 5.30 2.20 25.15
C THR A 288 5.02 3.57 25.77
N ALA A 289 4.19 4.39 25.11
CA ALA A 289 3.85 5.71 25.61
C ALA A 289 3.00 5.64 26.90
N ALA A 290 2.08 4.68 27.00
CA ALA A 290 1.31 4.41 28.22
C ALA A 290 2.22 4.13 29.42
N THR A 291 3.21 3.25 29.24
CA THR A 291 4.20 2.90 30.28
C THR A 291 5.02 4.11 30.72
N VAL A 292 5.44 4.97 29.79
CA VAL A 292 6.26 6.15 30.10
C VAL A 292 5.48 7.22 30.87
N VAL A 293 4.20 7.42 30.54
CA VAL A 293 3.37 8.49 31.12
C VAL A 293 2.65 8.02 32.40
N GLY A 294 2.47 6.71 32.59
CA GLY A 294 1.83 6.13 33.78
C GLY A 294 0.30 6.02 33.68
N PHE A 295 -0.25 5.92 32.47
CA PHE A 295 -1.66 5.59 32.22
C PHE A 295 -1.76 4.15 31.73
N ASP A 296 -2.85 3.43 32.04
CA ASP A 296 -3.07 2.08 31.49
C ASP A 296 -3.29 2.13 29.97
N HIS A 297 -3.93 3.21 29.50
CA HIS A 297 -4.18 3.41 28.08
C HIS A 297 -3.88 4.84 27.60
N LEU A 298 -2.91 4.94 26.68
CA LEU A 298 -2.56 6.17 25.97
C LEU A 298 -2.76 6.03 24.45
N PRO A 299 -3.20 7.09 23.74
CA PRO A 299 -3.24 7.16 22.29
C PRO A 299 -1.85 7.05 21.68
N LEU A 300 -1.80 6.42 20.51
CA LEU A 300 -0.62 6.31 19.67
C LEU A 300 -0.09 7.68 19.25
N LEU A 301 1.20 7.88 19.49
CA LEU A 301 1.90 9.13 19.21
C LEU A 301 2.86 8.97 18.03
N ASP A 302 3.14 10.08 17.32
CA ASP A 302 4.14 10.10 16.24
C ASP A 302 5.59 10.13 16.74
N ALA A 303 5.78 10.04 18.05
CA ALA A 303 7.05 9.71 18.70
C ALA A 303 6.84 9.45 20.20
N VAL A 304 7.87 8.88 20.84
CA VAL A 304 7.90 8.70 22.29
C VAL A 304 7.91 10.06 23.02
N PRO A 305 7.02 10.27 24.01
CA PRO A 305 7.03 11.45 24.87
C PRO A 305 8.38 11.70 25.56
N GLY A 306 8.76 12.98 25.72
CA GLY A 306 9.92 13.39 26.52
C GLY A 306 11.29 13.32 25.84
N PHE A 307 11.39 12.77 24.63
CA PHE A 307 12.66 12.64 23.89
C PHE A 307 12.82 13.58 22.69
N ASN A 308 11.77 14.33 22.34
CA ASN A 308 11.80 15.35 21.30
C ASN A 308 11.63 16.73 21.91
N GLU A 309 12.28 17.75 21.32
CA GLU A 309 12.13 19.16 21.73
C GLU A 309 10.68 19.65 21.66
N LYS A 310 9.85 19.04 20.81
CA LYS A 310 8.41 19.31 20.70
C LYS A 310 7.60 18.02 20.86
N PRO A 311 6.51 18.03 21.65
CA PRO A 311 5.58 16.91 21.70
C PRO A 311 5.01 16.67 20.30
N ARG A 312 5.09 15.42 19.83
CA ARG A 312 4.54 15.06 18.54
C ARG A 312 3.06 14.72 18.68
N PRO A 313 2.22 15.13 17.71
CA PRO A 313 0.80 14.93 17.81
C PRO A 313 0.45 13.43 17.78
N PRO A 314 -0.70 13.06 18.36
CA PRO A 314 -1.27 11.74 18.16
C PRO A 314 -1.47 11.41 16.69
N LEU A 315 -1.37 10.13 16.36
CA LEU A 315 -1.63 9.61 15.03
C LEU A 315 -2.59 8.42 15.08
N MET A 316 -3.27 8.20 13.97
CA MET A 316 -4.05 6.99 13.78
C MET A 316 -3.33 6.07 12.79
N ALA A 317 -3.07 4.84 13.24
CA ALA A 317 -2.32 3.87 12.47
C ALA A 317 -3.02 3.47 11.17
N GLY A 318 -2.30 3.50 10.05
CA GLY A 318 -2.77 2.98 8.78
C GLY A 318 -3.10 1.48 8.86
N SER A 319 -2.38 0.73 9.68
CA SER A 319 -2.66 -0.69 9.97
C SER A 319 -4.02 -0.89 10.65
N GLY A 320 -4.35 -0.06 11.64
CA GLY A 320 -5.63 -0.07 12.34
C GLY A 320 -6.79 0.37 11.44
N LEU A 321 -6.62 1.48 10.71
CA LEU A 321 -7.57 1.94 9.69
C LEU A 321 -7.89 0.84 8.67
N ARG A 322 -6.85 0.26 8.09
CA ARG A 322 -6.97 -0.83 7.12
C ARG A 322 -7.59 -2.08 7.73
N GLY A 323 -7.28 -2.39 8.99
CA GLY A 323 -7.86 -3.53 9.71
C GLY A 323 -9.36 -3.42 9.86
N VAL A 324 -9.85 -2.22 10.23
CA VAL A 324 -11.29 -1.90 10.35
C VAL A 324 -11.96 -1.91 8.98
N LEU A 325 -11.36 -1.25 7.98
CA LEU A 325 -11.85 -1.23 6.59
C LEU A 325 -11.97 -2.64 6.02
N ARG A 326 -10.93 -3.47 6.19
CA ARG A 326 -10.93 -4.88 5.77
C ARG A 326 -12.06 -5.64 6.45
N SER A 327 -12.18 -5.55 7.77
CA SER A 327 -13.24 -6.23 8.52
C SER A 327 -14.63 -5.89 8.00
N HIS A 328 -14.86 -4.60 7.75
CA HIS A 328 -16.15 -4.11 7.28
C HIS A 328 -16.42 -4.49 5.82
N ALA A 329 -15.41 -4.41 4.96
CA ALA A 329 -15.49 -4.86 3.58
C ALA A 329 -15.83 -6.36 3.51
N GLU A 330 -15.13 -7.20 4.30
CA GLU A 330 -15.40 -8.64 4.42
C GLU A 330 -16.83 -8.89 4.89
N ARG A 331 -17.35 -8.11 5.84
CA ARG A 331 -18.75 -8.17 6.29
C ARG A 331 -19.72 -7.88 5.14
N ILE A 332 -19.55 -6.78 4.41
CA ILE A 332 -20.40 -6.43 3.24
C ILE A 332 -20.42 -7.58 2.23
N ALA A 333 -19.24 -8.08 1.85
CA ALA A 333 -19.12 -9.13 0.85
C ALA A 333 -19.80 -10.43 1.30
N ARG A 334 -19.58 -10.83 2.56
CA ARG A 334 -20.23 -12.01 3.15
C ARG A 334 -21.74 -11.85 3.22
N THR A 335 -22.26 -10.70 3.63
CA THR A 335 -23.71 -10.43 3.67
C THR A 335 -24.35 -10.61 2.29
N ILE A 336 -23.75 -10.05 1.23
CA ILE A 336 -24.27 -10.19 -0.14
C ILE A 336 -24.17 -11.65 -0.61
N ALA A 337 -23.05 -12.33 -0.35
CA ALA A 337 -22.87 -13.74 -0.73
C ALA A 337 -23.87 -14.66 0.00
N SER A 338 -24.13 -14.43 1.28
CA SER A 338 -25.13 -15.18 2.06
C SER A 338 -26.54 -14.97 1.51
N PHE A 339 -26.90 -13.73 1.17
CA PHE A 339 -28.18 -13.43 0.53
C PHE A 339 -28.34 -14.16 -0.81
N ASN A 340 -27.31 -14.16 -1.65
CA ASN A 340 -27.32 -14.88 -2.92
C ASN A 340 -27.45 -16.41 -2.72
N ALA A 341 -26.73 -16.98 -1.77
CA ALA A 341 -26.79 -18.41 -1.44
C ALA A 341 -28.19 -18.82 -0.93
N TYR A 342 -28.81 -17.97 -0.10
CA TYR A 342 -30.16 -18.20 0.40
C TYR A 342 -31.22 -18.13 -0.72
N ASN A 343 -31.10 -17.20 -1.66
CA ASN A 343 -32.01 -17.14 -2.82
C ASN A 343 -31.83 -18.36 -3.73
N ALA A 344 -30.60 -18.79 -3.98
CA ALA A 344 -30.33 -20.01 -4.75
C ALA A 344 -30.89 -21.27 -4.06
N TYR A 345 -30.84 -21.33 -2.72
CA TYR A 345 -31.49 -22.37 -1.94
C TYR A 345 -33.02 -22.37 -2.13
N LYS A 346 -33.67 -21.20 -2.11
CA LYS A 346 -35.11 -21.06 -2.41
C LYS A 346 -35.48 -21.53 -3.82
N GLU A 347 -34.57 -21.40 -4.77
CA GLU A 347 -34.70 -21.91 -6.15
C GLU A 347 -34.37 -23.40 -6.29
N GLY A 348 -34.09 -24.12 -5.20
CA GLY A 348 -33.81 -25.55 -5.19
C GLY A 348 -32.39 -25.94 -5.64
N LYS A 349 -31.43 -25.00 -5.64
CA LYS A 349 -30.05 -25.24 -6.14
C LYS A 349 -29.10 -25.91 -5.13
N GLY A 350 -29.61 -26.37 -3.98
CA GLY A 350 -28.85 -27.04 -2.92
C GLY A 350 -28.86 -26.29 -1.58
N GLU A 351 -28.21 -26.86 -0.55
CA GLU A 351 -28.13 -26.24 0.79
C GLU A 351 -27.42 -24.88 0.77
N ALA A 352 -28.01 -23.89 1.42
CA ALA A 352 -27.48 -22.52 1.48
C ALA A 352 -26.05 -22.45 2.04
N SER A 353 -25.74 -23.21 3.09
CA SER A 353 -24.41 -23.25 3.72
C SER A 353 -23.33 -23.75 2.76
N LYS A 354 -23.60 -24.83 2.02
CA LYS A 354 -22.69 -25.38 1.00
C LYS A 354 -22.49 -24.41 -0.16
N LEU A 355 -23.57 -23.74 -0.60
CA LEU A 355 -23.52 -22.73 -1.65
C LEU A 355 -22.68 -21.51 -1.25
N PHE A 356 -22.82 -21.05 0.00
CA PHE A 356 -22.00 -19.96 0.55
C PHE A 356 -20.52 -20.34 0.65
N LEU A 357 -20.21 -21.53 1.18
CA LEU A 357 -18.83 -21.98 1.35
C LEU A 357 -18.08 -22.16 0.02
N LYS A 358 -18.79 -22.58 -1.04
CA LYS A 358 -18.24 -22.68 -2.40
C LYS A 358 -17.87 -21.31 -2.99
N SER A 359 -18.60 -20.26 -2.62
CA SER A 359 -18.48 -18.92 -3.20
C SER A 359 -17.92 -17.88 -2.21
N CYS A 360 -17.33 -18.32 -1.09
CA CYS A 360 -16.97 -17.42 -0.01
C CYS A 360 -16.00 -16.30 -0.46
N PRO A 361 -16.40 -15.02 -0.39
CA PRO A 361 -15.63 -13.92 -0.98
C PRO A 361 -14.47 -13.45 -0.09
N ALA A 362 -14.41 -13.90 1.17
CA ALA A 362 -13.41 -13.47 2.14
C ALA A 362 -13.08 -14.57 3.17
N CYS A 363 -11.80 -14.98 3.26
CA CYS A 363 -11.30 -15.81 4.37
C CYS A 363 -11.25 -15.03 5.69
N ASN A 364 -11.08 -15.74 6.80
CA ASN A 364 -10.61 -15.17 8.06
C ASN A 364 -9.07 -15.15 8.01
N PRO A 365 -8.42 -13.98 7.93
CA PRO A 365 -6.96 -13.90 7.83
C PRO A 365 -6.21 -14.36 9.10
N LEU A 366 -6.93 -14.58 10.21
CA LEU A 366 -6.34 -14.99 11.49
C LEU A 366 -6.59 -16.48 11.80
N GLU A 367 -7.28 -17.20 10.93
CA GLU A 367 -7.56 -18.63 11.14
C GLU A 367 -6.51 -19.50 10.45
N ASP A 368 -5.61 -20.06 11.25
CA ASP A 368 -4.43 -20.84 10.84
C ASP A 368 -4.68 -22.35 10.89
N ASP A 369 -5.87 -22.77 11.30
CA ASP A 369 -6.29 -24.17 11.29
C ASP A 369 -7.04 -24.48 9.98
N ALA A 370 -6.51 -25.43 9.21
CA ALA A 370 -7.11 -25.88 7.95
C ALA A 370 -8.44 -26.63 8.12
N THR A 371 -8.75 -27.08 9.34
CA THR A 371 -10.00 -27.77 9.65
C THR A 371 -11.13 -26.82 10.03
N LYS A 372 -10.79 -25.60 10.45
CA LYS A 372 -11.78 -24.62 10.93
C LYS A 372 -12.45 -23.86 9.79
N PRO A 373 -13.66 -23.33 10.02
CA PRO A 373 -14.32 -22.54 9.01
C PRO A 373 -13.55 -21.29 8.60
N LEU A 374 -13.67 -20.94 7.31
CA LEU A 374 -13.08 -19.72 6.76
C LEU A 374 -11.55 -19.60 6.93
N THR A 375 -10.82 -20.72 7.04
CA THR A 375 -9.33 -20.74 7.04
C THR A 375 -8.75 -19.74 6.04
N ARG A 376 -7.68 -19.05 6.44
CA ARG A 376 -6.96 -18.13 5.56
C ARG A 376 -6.51 -18.84 4.28
N CYS A 377 -6.63 -18.14 3.15
CA CYS A 377 -6.40 -18.73 1.82
C CYS A 377 -5.00 -19.36 1.70
N ASP A 378 -3.97 -18.71 2.22
CA ASP A 378 -2.59 -19.20 2.20
C ASP A 378 -2.41 -20.49 2.98
N LYS A 379 -3.00 -20.61 4.17
CA LYS A 379 -2.92 -21.85 4.94
C LYS A 379 -3.66 -22.99 4.25
N PHE A 380 -4.79 -22.67 3.62
CA PHE A 380 -5.51 -23.64 2.81
C PHE A 380 -4.65 -24.10 1.63
N LEU A 381 -4.01 -23.17 0.93
CA LEU A 381 -3.11 -23.49 -0.18
C LEU A 381 -1.96 -24.39 0.31
N GLU A 382 -1.30 -24.10 1.43
CA GLU A 382 -0.24 -24.96 2.00
C GLU A 382 -0.63 -26.44 2.17
N THR A 383 -1.92 -26.71 2.41
CA THR A 383 -2.42 -28.08 2.61
C THR A 383 -2.80 -28.81 1.32
N SER A 384 -2.78 -28.13 0.16
CA SER A 384 -3.07 -28.77 -1.12
C SER A 384 -1.82 -29.44 -1.70
N GLU A 385 -2.00 -30.60 -2.33
CA GLU A 385 -0.92 -31.29 -3.06
C GLU A 385 -0.36 -30.43 -4.21
N GLU A 386 -1.13 -29.43 -4.66
CA GLU A 386 -0.74 -28.48 -5.69
C GLU A 386 0.15 -27.35 -5.17
N PHE A 387 0.23 -27.12 -3.86
CA PHE A 387 0.97 -25.99 -3.29
C PHE A 387 2.42 -25.96 -3.71
N GLU A 388 3.11 -27.10 -3.65
CA GLU A 388 4.50 -27.20 -4.09
C GLU A 388 4.70 -26.81 -5.55
N LYS A 389 3.66 -26.94 -6.39
CA LYS A 389 3.67 -26.56 -7.80
C LYS A 389 3.32 -25.07 -8.01
N ILE A 390 2.60 -24.44 -7.08
CA ILE A 390 2.09 -23.06 -7.22
C ILE A 390 2.65 -22.07 -6.19
N LYS A 391 3.47 -22.50 -5.22
CA LYS A 391 3.98 -21.66 -4.12
C LYS A 391 4.76 -20.44 -4.61
N ASP A 392 5.46 -20.60 -5.73
CA ASP A 392 6.22 -19.53 -6.38
C ASP A 392 5.32 -18.63 -7.24
N HIS A 393 4.07 -19.02 -7.49
CA HIS A 393 3.12 -18.25 -8.31
C HIS A 393 1.64 -18.47 -7.93
N VAL A 394 1.17 -17.75 -6.92
CA VAL A 394 -0.24 -17.76 -6.53
C VAL A 394 -1.06 -16.82 -7.43
N GLU A 395 -1.76 -17.39 -8.41
CA GLU A 395 -2.71 -16.67 -9.27
C GLU A 395 -3.96 -16.15 -8.52
N ASP A 396 -4.65 -15.17 -9.13
CA ASP A 396 -5.85 -14.53 -8.59
C ASP A 396 -6.97 -15.51 -8.23
N LYS A 397 -7.13 -16.59 -9.04
CA LYS A 397 -8.14 -17.64 -8.84
C LYS A 397 -7.97 -18.40 -7.51
N HIS A 398 -6.75 -18.44 -6.97
CA HIS A 398 -6.44 -19.13 -5.73
C HIS A 398 -6.78 -18.32 -4.47
N LEU A 399 -7.12 -17.03 -4.63
CA LEU A 399 -7.34 -16.11 -3.52
C LEU A 399 -8.79 -15.62 -3.50
N CYS A 400 -9.31 -15.45 -2.28
CA CYS A 400 -10.59 -14.76 -2.10
C CYS A 400 -10.45 -13.26 -2.40
N LEU A 401 -11.56 -12.58 -2.73
CA LEU A 401 -11.56 -11.13 -3.06
C LEU A 401 -10.93 -10.29 -1.93
N GLY A 402 -11.17 -10.68 -0.67
CA GLY A 402 -10.53 -10.04 0.48
C GLY A 402 -9.00 -10.11 0.45
N CYS A 403 -8.43 -11.24 0.06
CA CYS A 403 -6.98 -11.39 -0.10
C CYS A 403 -6.43 -10.72 -1.37
N LEU A 404 -7.23 -10.58 -2.43
CA LEU A 404 -6.81 -9.86 -3.64
C LEU A 404 -6.65 -8.35 -3.37
N LEU A 405 -7.61 -7.73 -2.67
CA LEU A 405 -7.57 -6.30 -2.37
C LEU A 405 -6.69 -5.97 -1.15
N PHE A 406 -6.91 -6.69 -0.04
CA PHE A 406 -6.24 -6.46 1.24
C PHE A 406 -5.08 -7.43 1.51
N GLY A 407 -4.59 -8.17 0.53
CA GLY A 407 -3.41 -9.03 0.64
C GLY A 407 -3.54 -10.24 1.57
N SER A 408 -2.54 -11.10 1.47
CA SER A 408 -2.26 -12.29 2.28
C SER A 408 -0.75 -12.39 2.57
N THR A 409 -0.31 -13.49 3.16
CA THR A 409 1.13 -13.80 3.38
C THR A 409 1.85 -14.07 2.06
N VAL A 410 1.16 -14.65 1.07
CA VAL A 410 1.71 -15.00 -0.25
C VAL A 410 1.52 -13.90 -1.31
N ARG A 411 0.65 -12.91 -1.05
CA ARG A 411 0.39 -11.80 -1.98
C ARG A 411 0.28 -10.47 -1.26
N GLY A 412 1.11 -9.51 -1.65
CA GLY A 412 1.07 -8.15 -1.15
C GLY A 412 -0.29 -7.47 -1.37
N SER A 413 -0.68 -6.62 -0.43
CA SER A 413 -1.90 -5.82 -0.52
C SER A 413 -1.84 -4.81 -1.65
N ARG A 414 -2.95 -4.65 -2.39
CA ARG A 414 -3.09 -3.60 -3.40
C ARG A 414 -3.51 -2.27 -2.81
N LEU A 415 -4.42 -2.31 -1.83
CA LEU A 415 -4.86 -1.11 -1.12
C LEU A 415 -3.77 -0.67 -0.14
N LYS A 416 -3.20 0.51 -0.39
CA LYS A 416 -2.24 1.17 0.50
C LYS A 416 -3.00 2.16 1.39
N MET A 417 -2.83 2.03 2.69
CA MET A 417 -3.42 2.92 3.69
C MET A 417 -2.28 3.67 4.38
N MET A 418 -2.31 5.00 4.41
CA MET A 418 -1.31 5.80 5.13
C MET A 418 -1.67 5.98 6.60
N ASP A 419 -0.67 6.22 7.45
CA ASP A 419 -0.92 6.76 8.80
C ASP A 419 -1.63 8.11 8.70
N ALA A 420 -2.69 8.28 9.49
CA ALA A 420 -3.52 9.47 9.45
C ALA A 420 -3.11 10.44 10.56
N LYS A 421 -2.85 11.69 10.17
CA LYS A 421 -2.41 12.76 11.08
C LYS A 421 -3.62 13.44 11.71
N LEU A 422 -3.50 13.79 12.99
CA LEU A 422 -4.50 14.60 13.66
C LEU A 422 -4.60 15.98 12.99
N GLU A 423 -5.83 16.45 12.80
CA GLU A 423 -6.13 17.82 12.39
C GLU A 423 -6.33 18.69 13.63
N GLY A 424 -5.57 19.78 13.71
CA GLY A 424 -5.59 20.69 14.86
C GLY A 424 -4.88 20.13 16.09
N GLU A 425 -5.15 20.76 17.23
CA GLU A 425 -4.53 20.42 18.52
C GLU A 425 -5.31 19.29 19.24
N PRO A 426 -4.60 18.35 19.89
CA PRO A 426 -5.25 17.26 20.61
C PRO A 426 -6.05 17.77 21.82
N GLN A 427 -7.31 17.36 21.88
CA GLN A 427 -8.15 17.54 23.06
C GLN A 427 -8.16 16.25 23.86
N TRP A 428 -7.69 16.32 25.10
CA TRP A 428 -7.53 15.15 25.95
C TRP A 428 -8.71 15.00 26.91
N LYS A 429 -9.11 13.76 27.16
CA LYS A 429 -10.13 13.42 28.16
C LYS A 429 -9.68 12.23 28.97
N LEU A 430 -9.44 12.48 30.25
CA LEU A 430 -9.16 11.45 31.24
C LEU A 430 -10.45 10.71 31.60
N LEU A 431 -10.39 9.38 31.57
CA LEU A 431 -11.52 8.50 31.80
C LEU A 431 -11.11 7.38 32.75
N ASP A 432 -11.86 7.23 33.85
CA ASP A 432 -11.75 6.09 34.74
C ASP A 432 -12.76 5.01 34.34
N PHE A 433 -12.34 3.76 34.34
CA PHE A 433 -13.22 2.61 34.19
C PHE A 433 -13.25 1.82 35.49
N LEU A 434 -14.47 1.53 35.96
CA LEU A 434 -14.72 0.64 37.10
C LEU A 434 -15.54 -0.54 36.61
N ALA A 435 -14.97 -1.74 36.67
CA ALA A 435 -15.77 -2.95 36.54
C ALA A 435 -16.60 -3.15 37.81
N ILE A 436 -17.91 -3.38 37.66
CA ILE A 436 -18.81 -3.64 38.77
C ILE A 436 -19.03 -5.15 38.86
N ASP A 437 -18.76 -5.72 40.02
CA ASP A 437 -19.09 -7.10 40.32
C ASP A 437 -20.61 -7.24 40.40
N ARG A 438 -21.17 -8.11 39.55
CA ARG A 438 -22.64 -8.25 39.41
C ARG A 438 -23.31 -8.90 40.61
N PHE A 439 -22.56 -9.63 41.44
CA PHE A 439 -23.08 -10.32 42.61
C PHE A 439 -23.12 -9.38 43.83
N THR A 440 -22.03 -8.64 44.05
CA THR A 440 -21.90 -7.75 45.22
C THR A 440 -22.41 -6.34 44.96
N GLY A 441 -22.51 -5.91 43.69
CA GLY A 441 -22.82 -4.53 43.31
C GLY A 441 -21.69 -3.53 43.62
N GLY A 442 -20.57 -4.00 44.20
CA GLY A 442 -19.36 -3.21 44.46
C GLY A 442 -18.42 -3.15 43.26
N GLY A 443 -17.41 -2.29 43.35
CA GLY A 443 -16.30 -2.29 42.39
C GLY A 443 -15.49 -3.59 42.48
N LEU A 444 -15.19 -4.19 41.34
CA LEU A 444 -14.35 -5.39 41.26
C LEU A 444 -12.89 -5.00 41.55
N GLU A 445 -12.31 -5.61 42.58
CA GLU A 445 -10.94 -5.34 43.02
C GLU A 445 -9.92 -5.66 41.91
N GLY A 446 -8.96 -4.76 41.69
CA GLY A 446 -7.94 -4.91 40.64
C GLY A 446 -8.41 -4.68 39.19
N ALA A 447 -9.69 -4.32 38.98
CA ALA A 447 -10.26 -4.06 37.65
C ALA A 447 -10.58 -2.58 37.39
N LYS A 448 -9.94 -1.68 38.16
CA LYS A 448 -9.91 -0.25 37.86
C LYS A 448 -8.78 0.00 36.86
N PHE A 449 -9.09 0.71 35.79
CA PHE A 449 -8.07 1.19 34.87
C PHE A 449 -8.44 2.57 34.34
N ASP A 450 -7.44 3.33 33.93
CA ASP A 450 -7.60 4.67 33.38
C ASP A 450 -7.23 4.75 31.89
N ALA A 451 -7.79 5.75 31.23
CA ALA A 451 -7.43 6.05 29.85
C ALA A 451 -7.38 7.55 29.61
N MET A 452 -6.32 7.99 28.95
CA MET A 452 -6.22 9.34 28.42
C MET A 452 -6.72 9.34 26.97
N ALA A 453 -8.02 9.44 26.74
CA ALA A 453 -8.58 9.39 25.39
C ALA A 453 -8.47 10.73 24.65
N LEU A 454 -8.48 10.68 23.31
CA LEU A 454 -8.72 11.88 22.50
C LEU A 454 -10.21 12.16 22.44
N TRP A 455 -10.60 13.40 22.75
CA TRP A 455 -11.98 13.85 22.69
C TRP A 455 -12.30 14.45 21.32
N ARG A 456 -13.20 13.80 20.58
CA ARG A 456 -13.67 14.24 19.26
C ARG A 456 -12.54 14.62 18.28
N PRO A 457 -11.49 13.79 18.14
CA PRO A 457 -10.42 14.10 17.19
C PRO A 457 -10.94 14.03 15.74
N THR A 458 -10.23 14.71 14.85
CA THR A 458 -10.40 14.53 13.40
C THR A 458 -9.07 14.15 12.79
N PHE A 459 -9.04 13.08 11.99
CA PHE A 459 -7.82 12.60 11.35
C PHE A 459 -7.89 12.76 9.84
N ASN A 460 -6.80 13.20 9.22
CA ASN A 460 -6.66 13.28 7.76
C ASN A 460 -6.21 11.92 7.23
N VAL A 461 -7.13 11.23 6.58
CA VAL A 461 -6.95 9.87 6.08
C VAL A 461 -6.63 9.91 4.59
N LYS A 462 -5.65 9.11 4.15
CA LYS A 462 -5.31 8.92 2.73
C LYS A 462 -5.20 7.43 2.40
N LEU A 463 -5.83 7.03 1.30
CA LEU A 463 -5.70 5.71 0.70
C LEU A 463 -5.23 5.83 -0.74
N PHE A 464 -4.57 4.80 -1.24
CA PHE A 464 -4.05 4.75 -2.58
C PHE A 464 -4.18 3.35 -3.18
N LEU A 465 -4.63 3.30 -4.44
CA LEU A 465 -4.80 2.08 -5.21
C LEU A 465 -4.20 2.27 -6.61
N GLU A 466 -3.33 1.35 -7.00
CA GLU A 466 -2.68 1.34 -8.32
C GLU A 466 -3.47 0.44 -9.25
N GLU A 467 -3.73 0.91 -10.47
CA GLU A 467 -4.47 0.19 -11.51
C GLU A 467 -5.80 -0.41 -11.03
N PRO A 468 -6.69 0.40 -10.41
CA PRO A 468 -7.89 -0.11 -9.74
C PRO A 468 -8.86 -0.81 -10.71
N GLU A 469 -9.37 -1.97 -10.32
CA GLU A 469 -10.42 -2.67 -11.06
C GLU A 469 -11.83 -2.21 -10.65
N ASP A 470 -12.81 -2.35 -11.54
CA ASP A 470 -14.20 -1.93 -11.29
C ASP A 470 -14.81 -2.55 -10.02
N TRP A 471 -14.56 -3.84 -9.77
CA TRP A 471 -15.09 -4.50 -8.59
C TRP A 471 -14.44 -3.99 -7.29
N GLU A 472 -13.17 -3.58 -7.33
CA GLU A 472 -12.48 -2.99 -6.17
C GLU A 472 -13.08 -1.63 -5.84
N LEU A 473 -13.32 -0.80 -6.87
CA LEU A 473 -13.96 0.51 -6.73
C LEU A 473 -15.39 0.38 -6.20
N GLY A 474 -16.17 -0.55 -6.74
CA GLY A 474 -17.54 -0.82 -6.28
C GLY A 474 -17.58 -1.26 -4.82
N TRP A 475 -16.65 -2.13 -4.42
CA TRP A 475 -16.57 -2.59 -3.04
C TRP A 475 -16.15 -1.48 -2.07
N LEU A 476 -15.11 -0.72 -2.43
CA LEU A 476 -14.64 0.41 -1.62
C LEU A 476 -15.67 1.53 -1.53
N ALA A 477 -16.46 1.76 -2.57
CA ALA A 477 -17.57 2.73 -2.54
C ALA A 477 -18.63 2.36 -1.50
N LEU A 478 -18.97 1.07 -1.36
CA LEU A 478 -19.89 0.61 -0.31
C LEU A 478 -19.31 0.78 1.10
N VAL A 479 -18.01 0.55 1.26
CA VAL A 479 -17.31 0.79 2.54
C VAL A 479 -17.32 2.27 2.89
N LEU A 480 -17.00 3.14 1.92
CA LEU A 480 -16.99 4.58 2.10
C LEU A 480 -18.39 5.13 2.43
N ARG A 481 -19.43 4.64 1.75
CA ARG A 481 -20.83 4.95 2.10
C ARG A 481 -21.11 4.63 3.57
N ASP A 482 -20.76 3.43 4.01
CA ASP A 482 -21.03 3.01 5.40
C ASP A 482 -20.21 3.82 6.42
N MET A 483 -19.05 4.36 6.04
CA MET A 483 -18.28 5.32 6.85
C MET A 483 -18.94 6.69 6.92
N ILE A 484 -19.52 7.19 5.81
CA ILE A 484 -20.29 8.44 5.79
C ILE A 484 -21.53 8.30 6.69
N GLU A 485 -22.16 7.13 6.68
CA GLU A 485 -23.32 6.78 7.51
C GLU A 485 -22.96 6.36 8.96
N GLN A 486 -21.71 6.56 9.41
CA GLN A 486 -21.25 6.28 10.78
C GLN A 486 -21.44 4.82 11.25
N ARG A 487 -21.40 3.86 10.33
CA ARG A 487 -21.60 2.43 10.65
C ARG A 487 -20.33 1.69 11.10
N LEU A 488 -19.19 2.39 11.12
CA LEU A 488 -17.89 1.83 11.51
C LEU A 488 -17.43 2.48 12.82
N THR A 489 -16.83 1.66 13.68
CA THR A 489 -16.14 2.10 14.90
C THR A 489 -14.66 1.83 14.77
N PHE A 490 -13.83 2.77 15.22
CA PHE A 490 -12.37 2.68 15.12
C PHE A 490 -11.70 2.73 16.49
N GLY A 491 -10.62 1.97 16.64
CA GLY A 491 -9.84 1.95 17.88
C GLY A 491 -10.45 1.06 18.96
N PHE A 492 -10.05 1.31 20.21
CA PHE A 492 -10.46 0.56 21.39
C PHE A 492 -11.85 0.98 21.88
N GLY A 493 -12.55 0.08 22.57
CA GLY A 493 -13.72 0.45 23.39
C GLY A 493 -15.03 0.67 22.62
N ALA A 494 -15.20 0.07 21.43
CA ALA A 494 -16.43 0.24 20.63
C ALA A 494 -17.72 -0.04 21.44
N ALA A 495 -17.74 -1.13 22.23
CA ALA A 495 -18.86 -1.48 23.11
C ALA A 495 -19.08 -0.51 24.29
N LYS A 496 -18.12 0.40 24.53
CA LYS A 496 -18.15 1.45 25.57
C LYS A 496 -18.42 2.84 24.97
N GLY A 497 -18.87 2.92 23.72
CA GLY A 497 -19.18 4.17 23.03
C GLY A 497 -17.97 4.90 22.42
N PHE A 498 -16.81 4.25 22.35
CA PHE A 498 -15.63 4.84 21.72
C PHE A 498 -15.66 4.63 20.20
N GLY A 499 -14.96 5.51 19.50
CA GLY A 499 -14.53 5.22 18.13
C GLY A 499 -15.58 5.44 17.04
N HIS A 500 -16.78 5.92 17.37
CA HIS A 500 -17.77 6.33 16.38
C HIS A 500 -17.23 7.51 15.57
N ALA A 501 -17.15 7.33 14.25
CA ALA A 501 -16.60 8.34 13.36
C ALA A 501 -17.36 8.40 12.03
N ARG A 502 -17.36 9.59 11.42
CA ARG A 502 -17.84 9.82 10.05
C ARG A 502 -16.70 10.21 9.12
N ALA A 503 -16.77 9.72 7.88
CA ALA A 503 -16.00 10.30 6.79
C ALA A 503 -16.67 11.58 6.30
N GLN A 504 -15.89 12.64 6.09
CA GLN A 504 -16.33 13.93 5.55
C GLN A 504 -15.21 14.62 4.77
N LYS A 505 -15.55 15.65 3.99
CA LYS A 505 -14.61 16.38 3.11
C LYS A 505 -13.82 15.43 2.20
N ILE A 506 -14.53 14.51 1.56
CA ILE A 506 -13.92 13.49 0.70
C ILE A 506 -13.46 14.12 -0.62
N GLU A 507 -12.18 13.91 -0.94
CA GLU A 507 -11.56 14.20 -2.23
C GLU A 507 -11.02 12.89 -2.84
N ILE A 508 -11.46 12.58 -4.06
CA ILE A 508 -10.92 11.47 -4.86
C ILE A 508 -10.10 12.05 -6.00
N GLN A 509 -8.90 11.55 -6.18
CA GLN A 509 -8.00 11.89 -7.26
C GLN A 509 -7.81 10.68 -8.17
N CYS A 510 -8.09 10.86 -9.45
CA CYS A 510 -7.87 9.86 -10.48
C CYS A 510 -6.75 10.32 -11.40
N GLY A 511 -5.77 9.44 -11.63
CA GLY A 511 -4.69 9.69 -12.60
C GLY A 511 -5.15 9.42 -14.03
N PHE A 512 -4.64 10.20 -14.98
CA PHE A 512 -4.86 10.07 -16.43
C PHE A 512 -3.54 10.28 -17.15
N LEU A 513 -3.20 9.38 -18.06
CA LEU A 513 -2.29 9.69 -19.15
C LEU A 513 -3.11 10.09 -20.37
N ARG A 514 -4.12 9.30 -20.73
CA ARG A 514 -5.08 9.59 -21.80
C ARG A 514 -6.47 9.88 -21.24
N ASP A 515 -7.29 10.58 -22.02
CA ASP A 515 -8.65 10.94 -21.60
C ASP A 515 -9.57 9.71 -21.51
N ASP A 516 -9.24 8.60 -22.20
CA ASP A 516 -10.01 7.35 -22.24
C ASP A 516 -9.54 6.27 -21.23
N ASP A 517 -8.50 6.54 -20.43
CA ASP A 517 -7.85 5.58 -19.52
C ASP A 517 -8.80 4.88 -18.51
N TRP A 518 -9.94 5.50 -18.24
CA TRP A 518 -10.92 4.98 -17.27
C TRP A 518 -12.08 4.20 -17.90
N GLY A 519 -12.23 4.30 -19.24
CA GLY A 519 -13.34 3.70 -19.98
C GLY A 519 -14.71 4.26 -19.63
N VAL A 520 -14.76 5.38 -18.90
CA VAL A 520 -15.99 6.07 -18.48
C VAL A 520 -15.84 7.56 -18.70
N ASP A 521 -16.93 8.21 -19.08
CA ASP A 521 -16.98 9.67 -19.23
C ASP A 521 -17.32 10.32 -17.87
N PHE A 522 -16.35 11.01 -17.28
CA PHE A 522 -16.52 11.77 -16.04
C PHE A 522 -17.28 13.10 -16.24
N GLY A 523 -17.76 13.37 -17.46
CA GLY A 523 -18.58 14.53 -17.81
C GLY A 523 -17.76 15.81 -17.85
N LYS A 524 -18.13 16.80 -17.03
CA LYS A 524 -17.48 18.13 -17.03
C LYS A 524 -16.09 18.13 -16.36
N ILE A 525 -15.75 17.09 -15.60
CA ILE A 525 -14.49 17.02 -14.86
C ILE A 525 -13.41 16.51 -15.80
N LYS A 526 -12.49 17.41 -16.15
CA LYS A 526 -11.35 17.10 -17.02
C LYS A 526 -10.06 16.95 -16.22
N PRO A 527 -9.17 16.03 -16.63
CA PRO A 527 -7.84 15.95 -16.06
C PRO A 527 -7.09 17.25 -16.31
N LYS A 528 -6.44 17.80 -15.27
CA LYS A 528 -5.66 19.02 -15.37
C LYS A 528 -4.16 18.70 -15.44
N ASP A 529 -3.46 19.44 -16.28
CA ASP A 529 -2.00 19.40 -16.45
C ASP A 529 -1.26 20.44 -15.61
N GLU A 530 -1.91 21.58 -15.33
CA GLU A 530 -1.23 22.77 -14.82
C GLU A 530 -0.85 22.65 -13.33
N ASN A 531 0.44 22.80 -13.04
CA ASN A 531 1.03 22.93 -11.70
C ASN A 531 0.92 21.71 -10.76
N VAL A 532 0.61 20.51 -11.27
CA VAL A 532 0.61 19.29 -10.45
C VAL A 532 1.90 18.49 -10.70
N PRO A 533 2.74 18.24 -9.67
CA PRO A 533 3.90 17.37 -9.81
C PRO A 533 3.45 15.94 -10.17
N GLY A 534 4.19 15.26 -11.04
CA GLY A 534 3.84 13.91 -11.48
C GLY A 534 4.03 13.66 -12.98
N PHE A 535 4.01 12.40 -13.36
CA PHE A 535 3.88 11.98 -14.75
C PHE A 535 2.42 11.98 -15.21
N TYR A 536 1.47 11.58 -14.36
CA TYR A 536 0.04 11.59 -14.70
C TYR A 536 -0.62 12.96 -14.53
N ARG A 537 -1.60 13.25 -15.39
CA ARG A 537 -2.61 14.30 -15.20
C ARG A 537 -3.60 13.86 -14.15
N VAL A 538 -4.20 14.79 -13.42
CA VAL A 538 -5.10 14.45 -12.29
C VAL A 538 -6.46 15.09 -12.49
N ALA A 539 -7.51 14.28 -12.38
CA ALA A 539 -8.87 14.77 -12.16
C ALA A 539 -9.22 14.62 -10.68
N LYS A 540 -9.84 15.65 -10.10
CA LYS A 540 -10.27 15.68 -8.71
C LYS A 540 -11.79 15.66 -8.63
N PHE A 541 -12.32 14.86 -7.72
CA PHE A 541 -13.73 14.70 -7.45
C PHE A 541 -13.96 14.97 -5.98
N THR A 542 -15.00 15.74 -5.68
CA THR A 542 -15.39 16.10 -4.33
C THR A 542 -16.81 15.63 -4.03
N GLU A 543 -17.25 15.89 -2.82
CA GLU A 543 -18.61 15.61 -2.36
C GLU A 543 -19.70 16.21 -3.27
N ALA A 544 -19.43 17.39 -3.84
CA ALA A 544 -20.36 18.06 -4.75
C ALA A 544 -20.60 17.30 -6.06
N ASP A 545 -19.68 16.41 -6.44
CA ASP A 545 -19.71 15.70 -7.72
C ASP A 545 -20.48 14.37 -7.64
N TRP A 546 -20.83 13.89 -6.45
CA TRP A 546 -21.38 12.53 -6.28
C TRP A 546 -22.66 12.26 -7.06
N GLU A 547 -23.60 13.20 -7.13
CA GLU A 547 -24.85 12.97 -7.87
C GLU A 547 -24.58 12.86 -9.38
N ALA A 548 -23.63 13.64 -9.91
CA ALA A 548 -23.21 13.55 -11.30
C ALA A 548 -22.48 12.22 -11.60
N GLN A 549 -21.73 11.69 -10.63
CA GLN A 549 -20.95 10.45 -10.77
C GLN A 549 -21.70 9.17 -10.33
N LYS A 550 -22.94 9.31 -9.85
CA LYS A 550 -23.73 8.21 -9.28
C LYS A 550 -23.93 7.05 -10.24
N SER A 551 -24.12 7.34 -11.53
CA SER A 551 -24.28 6.33 -12.57
C SER A 551 -23.02 5.47 -12.75
N ILE A 552 -21.83 6.08 -12.68
CA ILE A 552 -20.54 5.41 -12.77
C ILE A 552 -20.30 4.54 -11.53
N VAL A 553 -20.50 5.10 -10.34
CA VAL A 553 -20.33 4.34 -9.08
C VAL A 553 -21.30 3.17 -9.01
N SER A 554 -22.54 3.34 -9.48
CA SER A 554 -23.53 2.25 -9.53
C SER A 554 -23.10 1.11 -10.45
N LYS A 555 -22.48 1.43 -11.60
CA LYS A 555 -21.90 0.42 -12.51
C LYS A 555 -20.78 -0.36 -11.81
N TRP A 556 -19.87 0.31 -11.11
CA TRP A 556 -18.81 -0.36 -10.34
C TRP A 556 -19.37 -1.30 -9.27
N VAL A 557 -20.40 -0.86 -8.54
CA VAL A 557 -21.09 -1.70 -7.54
C VAL A 557 -21.72 -2.93 -8.20
N GLU A 558 -22.30 -2.79 -9.40
CA GLU A 558 -22.88 -3.93 -10.13
C GLU A 558 -21.81 -4.91 -10.62
N VAL A 559 -20.65 -4.42 -11.06
CA VAL A 559 -19.49 -5.26 -11.39
C VAL A 559 -19.01 -6.03 -10.16
N PHE A 560 -18.94 -5.37 -8.99
CA PHE A 560 -18.62 -6.06 -7.73
C PHE A 560 -19.64 -7.14 -7.37
N ARG A 561 -20.94 -6.85 -7.47
CA ARG A 561 -22.01 -7.83 -7.22
C ARG A 561 -21.93 -9.02 -8.17
N THR A 562 -21.60 -8.77 -9.44
CA THR A 562 -21.40 -9.83 -10.43
C THR A 562 -20.17 -10.67 -10.07
N LYS A 563 -19.05 -10.04 -9.68
CA LYS A 563 -17.83 -10.73 -9.26
C LYS A 563 -18.04 -11.61 -8.03
N LEU A 564 -18.98 -11.27 -7.13
CA LEU A 564 -19.35 -12.10 -5.98
C LEU A 564 -20.07 -13.39 -6.33
N LYS A 565 -20.73 -13.49 -7.49
CA LYS A 565 -21.48 -14.70 -7.89
C LYS A 565 -20.56 -15.89 -8.23
N ARG A 566 -19.27 -15.64 -8.51
CA ARG A 566 -18.18 -16.63 -8.74
C ARG A 566 -18.67 -17.97 -9.33
N GLU A 567 -19.20 -17.94 -10.54
CA GLU A 567 -19.43 -19.18 -11.29
C GLU A 567 -18.08 -19.72 -11.81
N GLY A 568 -17.67 -20.91 -11.34
CA GLY A 568 -16.56 -21.66 -11.94
C GLY A 568 -15.14 -21.38 -11.42
N GLU A 569 -14.92 -20.49 -10.44
CA GLU A 569 -13.58 -20.28 -9.85
C GLU A 569 -13.31 -21.29 -8.72
N THR A 570 -12.28 -22.11 -8.87
CA THR A 570 -11.81 -23.15 -7.94
C THR A 570 -11.13 -22.56 -6.71
N LEU A 571 -11.89 -21.89 -5.85
CA LEU A 571 -11.51 -21.91 -4.44
C LEU A 571 -11.75 -23.34 -3.94
N PRO A 572 -10.75 -24.00 -3.36
CA PRO A 572 -10.97 -25.32 -2.81
C PRO A 572 -12.03 -25.25 -1.70
N THR A 573 -12.95 -26.21 -1.73
CA THR A 573 -14.19 -26.20 -0.97
C THR A 573 -13.90 -26.19 0.53
N ARG A 574 -14.34 -25.13 1.23
CA ARG A 574 -14.23 -25.05 2.70
C ARG A 574 -15.18 -26.06 3.34
N LYS A 575 -14.70 -26.76 4.38
CA LYS A 575 -15.40 -27.90 4.99
C LYS A 575 -16.50 -27.51 5.99
N GLN A 576 -16.42 -26.33 6.62
CA GLN A 576 -17.37 -25.86 7.63
C GLN A 576 -17.61 -24.35 7.54
N ASP A 577 -18.79 -23.89 7.98
CA ASP A 577 -19.25 -22.50 8.02
C ASP A 577 -19.24 -21.96 9.46
N SER A 578 -18.49 -20.90 9.74
CA SER A 578 -18.47 -20.24 11.07
C SER A 578 -19.48 -19.11 11.18
N TYR A 579 -20.01 -18.65 10.04
CA TYR A 579 -20.92 -17.51 10.01
C TYR A 579 -22.35 -17.94 10.34
N PHE A 580 -22.70 -19.17 9.97
CA PHE A 580 -23.99 -19.81 10.25
C PHE A 580 -23.81 -21.14 10.97
N ASP A 581 -22.92 -21.19 11.95
CA ASP A 581 -22.85 -22.37 12.82
C ASP A 581 -24.26 -22.63 13.37
N GLY A 582 -24.76 -23.87 13.26
CA GLY A 582 -26.18 -24.26 13.32
C GLY A 582 -26.93 -23.94 14.63
N ASN A 583 -26.33 -23.15 15.51
CA ASN A 583 -26.95 -22.55 16.68
C ASN A 583 -27.82 -21.33 16.37
N LEU A 584 -27.69 -20.66 15.22
CA LEU A 584 -28.47 -19.45 14.95
C LEU A 584 -29.97 -19.76 14.80
N GLU A 585 -30.31 -20.87 14.15
CA GLU A 585 -31.68 -21.40 14.05
C GLU A 585 -32.19 -21.96 15.40
N LYS A 586 -31.28 -22.45 16.25
CA LYS A 586 -31.58 -22.96 17.60
C LYS A 586 -31.82 -21.83 18.62
N LEU A 587 -31.09 -20.72 18.48
CA LEU A 587 -31.15 -19.55 19.36
C LEU A 587 -32.24 -18.56 18.93
N TYR A 588 -32.59 -18.55 17.65
CA TYR A 588 -33.62 -17.70 17.06
C TYR A 588 -34.48 -18.53 16.09
N PRO A 589 -35.36 -19.40 16.60
CA PRO A 589 -36.28 -20.14 15.74
C PRO A 589 -37.11 -19.14 14.93
N LEU A 590 -36.99 -19.20 13.61
CA LEU A 590 -37.85 -18.47 12.70
C LEU A 590 -39.26 -18.99 12.93
N THR A 591 -40.10 -18.21 13.60
CA THR A 591 -41.55 -18.48 13.65
C THR A 591 -42.07 -18.37 12.23
N GLU A 592 -42.57 -19.48 11.69
CA GLU A 592 -43.31 -19.52 10.43
C GLU A 592 -44.41 -18.44 10.46
N ALA A 593 -44.40 -17.55 9.48
CA ALA A 593 -45.43 -16.54 9.26
C ALA A 593 -46.41 -17.04 8.19
#